data_AF-A0A085FM82-F1
#
_entry.id   AF-A0A085FM82-F1
#
_cell.length_a   1.000
_cell.length_b   1.000
_cell.length_c   1.000
_cell.angle_alpha   90.00
_cell.angle_beta   90.00
_cell.angle_gamma   90.00
#
_symmetry.space_group_name_H-M   'P 1'
#
loop_
_entity.id
_entity.type
_entity.pdbx_description
1 polymer ?
#
loop_
_entity_poly.entity_id
_entity_poly.type
_entity_poly.pdbx_seq_one_letter_code
_entity_poly.pdbx_strand_id
1 'polypeptide(L)'
;MQNTPPADNALVADTPLYAREFPGFELDFKLPEGFEDSSWHNNETPSFDKVQPDGTILKLWVDYADRSKSTLPEDEPYFRFSLARYSADQDWIGQLAFASTPQEALDMVAMYDGV
;
A
#
# COMPACT_ATOMS: atom_id res chain seq x y z
N MET A 1 14.61 41.67 8.14
CA MET A 1 13.23 41.15 8.09
C MET A 1 13.33 39.70 7.72
N GLN A 2 13.24 38.79 8.70
CA GLN A 2 13.27 37.35 8.46
C GLN A 2 11.83 36.93 8.15
N ASN A 3 11.58 36.45 6.93
CA ASN A 3 10.30 35.85 6.57
C ASN A 3 10.22 34.48 7.25
N THR A 4 9.54 34.42 8.39
CA THR A 4 9.10 33.14 8.96
C THR A 4 7.97 32.62 8.06
N PRO A 5 8.08 31.41 7.46
CA PRO A 5 6.95 30.82 6.78
C PRO A 5 5.82 30.55 7.80
N PRO A 6 4.54 30.66 7.41
CA PRO A 6 3.43 30.37 8.30
C PRO A 6 3.52 28.93 8.82
N ALA A 7 3.23 28.77 10.11
CA ALA A 7 3.35 27.51 10.87
C ALA A 7 2.50 26.34 10.33
N ASP A 8 1.59 26.59 9.40
CA ASP A 8 0.70 25.58 8.83
C ASP A 8 1.34 24.69 7.75
N ASN A 9 2.51 25.07 7.21
CA ASN A 9 3.17 24.31 6.13
C ASN A 9 4.15 23.22 6.61
N ALA A 10 4.38 23.07 7.92
CA ALA A 10 5.36 22.12 8.46
C ALA A 10 4.77 20.72 8.71
N LEU A 11 3.43 20.57 8.79
CA LEU A 11 2.79 19.29 9.13
C LEU A 11 2.62 18.34 7.93
N VAL A 12 2.74 18.84 6.71
CA VAL A 12 2.53 18.05 5.49
C VAL A 12 3.76 17.27 5.03
N ALA A 13 4.96 17.62 5.50
CA ALA A 13 6.20 16.99 5.03
C ALA A 13 6.51 15.65 5.75
N ASP A 14 6.05 15.47 7.00
CA ASP A 14 6.32 14.28 7.81
C ASP A 14 5.17 13.26 7.83
N THR A 15 4.04 13.56 7.18
CA THR A 15 2.89 12.64 7.13
C THR A 15 3.08 11.61 6.00
N PRO A 16 3.02 10.29 6.27
CA PRO A 16 3.08 9.24 5.25
C PRO A 16 2.04 9.45 4.14
N LEU A 17 2.33 9.00 2.90
CA LEU A 17 1.43 9.19 1.77
C LEU A 17 0.08 8.50 2.01
N TYR A 18 0.06 7.26 2.51
CA TYR A 18 -1.19 6.56 2.83
C TYR A 18 -2.07 7.38 3.77
N ALA A 19 -1.49 8.06 4.77
CA ALA A 19 -2.25 8.81 5.76
C ALA A 19 -2.82 10.11 5.16
N ARG A 20 -2.13 10.69 4.18
CA ARG A 20 -2.58 11.88 3.45
C ARG A 20 -3.65 11.56 2.41
N GLU A 21 -3.44 10.49 1.64
CA GLU A 21 -4.30 10.12 0.50
C GLU A 21 -5.54 9.32 0.97
N PHE A 22 -5.45 8.61 2.10
CA PHE A 22 -6.54 7.80 2.67
C PHE A 22 -6.81 8.18 4.14
N PRO A 23 -7.49 9.32 4.39
CA PRO A 23 -7.82 9.73 5.75
C PRO A 23 -8.63 8.67 6.50
N GLY A 24 -8.11 8.22 7.65
CA GLY A 24 -8.75 7.20 8.48
C GLY A 24 -8.30 5.76 8.19
N PHE A 25 -7.38 5.56 7.24
CA PHE A 25 -6.60 4.33 7.16
C PHE A 25 -5.56 4.30 8.28
N GLU A 26 -5.44 3.15 8.94
CA GLU A 26 -4.41 2.89 9.94
C GLU A 26 -3.53 1.74 9.49
N LEU A 27 -2.22 1.99 9.41
CA LEU A 27 -1.24 0.95 9.17
C LEU A 27 -0.96 0.21 10.49
N ASP A 28 -1.70 -0.88 10.71
CA ASP A 28 -1.68 -1.68 11.95
C ASP A 28 -0.68 -2.84 11.92
N PHE A 29 0.18 -2.91 10.90
CA PHE A 29 1.20 -3.94 10.76
C PHE A 29 2.51 -3.34 10.25
N LYS A 30 3.60 -4.07 10.49
CA LYS A 30 4.90 -3.68 9.98
C LYS A 30 5.00 -4.03 8.49
N LEU A 31 5.32 -3.04 7.65
CA LEU A 31 5.58 -3.29 6.23
C LEU A 31 6.76 -4.28 6.05
N PRO A 32 6.68 -5.17 5.05
CA PRO A 32 7.82 -6.01 4.67
C PRO A 32 9.03 -5.16 4.29
N GLU A 33 10.23 -5.71 4.48
CA GLU A 33 11.47 -4.99 4.19
C GLU A 33 11.60 -4.63 2.70
N GLY A 34 11.96 -3.37 2.43
CA GLY A 34 12.15 -2.83 1.08
C GLY A 34 10.86 -2.40 0.39
N PHE A 35 9.70 -2.52 1.04
CA PHE A 35 8.46 -1.89 0.56
C PHE A 35 8.42 -0.42 0.94
N GLU A 36 8.07 0.42 -0.02
CA GLU A 36 7.89 1.86 0.14
C GLU A 36 6.44 2.24 -0.13
N ASP A 37 5.97 3.31 0.53
CA ASP A 37 4.62 3.82 0.34
C ASP A 37 4.44 4.39 -1.08
N SER A 38 3.52 3.79 -1.83
CA SER A 38 3.17 4.17 -3.21
C SER A 38 1.71 4.65 -3.32
N SER A 39 1.09 4.95 -2.17
CA SER A 39 -0.32 5.31 -2.08
C SER A 39 -0.68 6.55 -2.89
N TRP A 40 -1.85 6.50 -3.54
CA TRP A 40 -2.36 7.58 -4.39
C TRP A 40 -3.88 7.65 -4.29
N HIS A 41 -4.47 8.85 -4.07
CA HIS A 41 -5.92 9.04 -3.84
C HIS A 41 -6.85 8.52 -4.94
N ASN A 42 -6.34 8.28 -6.16
CA ASN A 42 -7.15 7.71 -7.24
C ASN A 42 -7.26 6.18 -7.17
N ASN A 43 -6.48 5.55 -6.30
CA ASN A 43 -6.64 4.12 -6.02
C ASN A 43 -7.78 3.90 -5.02
N GLU A 44 -8.33 2.70 -5.03
CA GLU A 44 -9.38 2.29 -4.08
C GLU A 44 -8.84 2.18 -2.65
N THR A 45 -7.56 1.87 -2.52
CA THR A 45 -6.93 1.57 -1.24
C THR A 45 -5.43 1.89 -1.24
N PRO A 46 -4.77 2.06 -0.08
CA PRO A 46 -3.33 2.24 0.01
C PRO A 46 -2.53 1.12 -0.68
N SER A 47 -1.37 1.49 -1.20
CA SER A 47 -0.44 0.55 -1.82
C SER A 47 0.99 0.78 -1.39
N PHE A 48 1.76 -0.30 -1.40
CA PHE A 48 3.17 -0.30 -1.06
C PHE A 48 3.93 -1.11 -2.09
N ASP A 49 5.04 -0.58 -2.58
CA ASP A 49 5.76 -1.14 -3.72
C ASP A 49 7.18 -1.55 -3.33
N LYS A 50 7.65 -2.64 -3.91
CA LYS A 50 9.05 -3.05 -3.88
C LYS A 50 9.54 -3.37 -5.28
N VAL A 51 10.58 -2.67 -5.74
CA VAL A 51 11.27 -2.99 -6.98
C VAL A 51 12.11 -4.25 -6.79
N GLN A 52 11.90 -5.23 -7.67
CA GLN A 52 12.64 -6.49 -7.68
C GLN A 52 13.94 -6.37 -8.50
N PRO A 53 14.92 -7.27 -8.31
CA PRO A 53 16.19 -7.22 -9.05
C PRO A 53 16.06 -7.30 -10.59
N ASP A 54 14.98 -7.90 -11.08
CA ASP A 54 14.67 -8.00 -12.52
C ASP A 54 13.97 -6.75 -13.09
N GLY A 55 13.73 -5.72 -12.27
CA GLY A 55 13.05 -4.49 -12.62
C GLY A 55 11.53 -4.56 -12.53
N THR A 56 10.93 -5.71 -12.23
CA THR A 56 9.49 -5.79 -11.95
C THR A 56 9.17 -5.18 -10.58
N ILE A 57 7.90 -4.91 -10.33
CA ILE A 57 7.43 -4.32 -9.08
C ILE A 57 6.48 -5.30 -8.41
N LEU A 58 6.75 -5.62 -7.14
CA LEU A 58 5.74 -6.20 -6.26
C LEU A 58 4.94 -5.07 -5.63
N LYS A 59 3.63 -5.05 -5.85
CA LYS A 59 2.72 -4.07 -5.27
C LYS A 59 1.77 -4.77 -4.31
N LEU A 60 1.86 -4.38 -3.04
CA LEU A 60 0.99 -4.81 -1.96
C LEU A 60 -0.11 -3.77 -1.76
N TRP A 61 -1.33 -4.15 -2.10
CA TRP A 61 -2.55 -3.39 -1.80
C TRP A 61 -3.04 -3.77 -0.41
N VAL A 62 -3.44 -2.77 0.38
CA VAL A 62 -3.90 -2.98 1.77
C VAL A 62 -5.20 -2.25 2.02
N ASP A 63 -6.28 -3.02 2.13
CA ASP A 63 -7.60 -2.54 2.49
C ASP A 63 -7.78 -2.33 4.00
N TYR A 64 -8.85 -1.62 4.37
CA TYR A 64 -9.15 -1.24 5.74
C TYR A 64 -9.37 -2.49 6.62
N ALA A 65 -8.86 -2.49 7.84
CA ALA A 65 -9.16 -3.57 8.79
C ALA A 65 -10.69 -3.72 9.03
N ASP A 66 -11.40 -2.59 8.99
CA ASP A 66 -12.86 -2.52 9.03
C ASP A 66 -13.43 -2.58 7.61
N ARG A 67 -14.02 -3.72 7.25
CA ARG A 67 -14.63 -3.96 5.93
C ARG A 67 -15.70 -2.93 5.57
N SER A 68 -16.39 -2.33 6.55
CA SER A 68 -17.43 -1.32 6.27
C SER A 68 -16.88 -0.02 5.66
N LYS A 69 -15.55 0.15 5.68
CA LYS A 69 -14.84 1.26 5.05
C LYS A 69 -14.28 0.93 3.66
N SER A 70 -14.31 -0.34 3.26
CA SER A 70 -13.88 -0.76 1.93
C SER A 70 -14.85 -0.26 0.87
N THR A 71 -14.32 0.06 -0.31
CA THR A 71 -15.12 0.40 -1.50
C THR A 71 -15.52 -0.83 -2.31
N LEU A 72 -15.03 -2.02 -1.95
CA LEU A 72 -15.33 -3.27 -2.64
C LEU A 72 -16.78 -3.72 -2.39
N PRO A 73 -17.44 -4.39 -3.36
CA PRO A 73 -18.79 -4.92 -3.18
C PRO A 73 -18.91 -5.91 -2.00
N GLU A 74 -20.04 -5.86 -1.28
CA GLU A 74 -20.28 -6.73 -0.11
C GLU A 74 -20.48 -8.21 -0.47
N ASP A 75 -20.88 -8.49 -1.71
CA ASP A 75 -21.13 -9.83 -2.24
C ASP A 75 -19.85 -10.55 -2.71
N GLU A 76 -18.73 -9.85 -2.80
CA GLU A 76 -17.44 -10.42 -3.18
C GLU A 76 -16.64 -10.94 -1.96
N PRO A 77 -15.77 -11.95 -2.14
CA PRO A 77 -14.83 -12.37 -1.11
C PRO A 77 -13.95 -11.20 -0.67
N TYR A 78 -13.90 -10.93 0.62
CA TYR A 78 -13.08 -9.86 1.17
C TYR A 78 -11.69 -10.36 1.54
N PHE A 79 -10.68 -9.84 0.84
CA PHE A 79 -9.28 -10.01 1.21
C PHE A 79 -8.70 -8.64 1.52
N ARG A 80 -8.21 -8.49 2.75
CA ARG A 80 -7.62 -7.24 3.21
C ARG A 80 -6.32 -6.92 2.46
N PHE A 81 -5.59 -7.94 2.01
CA PHE A 81 -4.31 -7.77 1.36
C PHE A 81 -4.33 -8.45 -0.01
N SER A 82 -3.74 -7.78 -0.99
CA SER A 82 -3.57 -8.30 -2.35
C SER A 82 -2.16 -8.01 -2.82
N LEU A 83 -1.45 -9.02 -3.29
CA LEU A 83 -0.12 -8.86 -3.88
C LEU A 83 -0.19 -9.10 -5.39
N ALA A 84 0.21 -8.11 -6.15
CA ALA A 84 0.27 -8.17 -7.61
C ALA A 84 1.68 -7.85 -8.11
N ARG A 85 1.98 -8.35 -9.30
CA ARG A 85 3.20 -8.04 -10.04
C ARG A 85 2.90 -7.03 -11.13
N TYR A 86 3.77 -6.04 -11.24
CA TYR A 86 3.74 -5.00 -12.27
C TYR A 86 5.08 -4.98 -13.03
N SER A 87 5.05 -4.47 -14.26
CA SER A 87 6.26 -4.20 -15.02
C SER A 87 7.01 -2.99 -14.43
N ALA A 88 8.23 -2.74 -14.93
CA ALA A 88 8.99 -1.55 -14.59
C ALA A 88 8.23 -0.24 -14.92
N ASP A 89 7.38 -0.28 -15.95
CA ASP A 89 6.55 0.85 -16.39
C ASP A 89 5.21 0.94 -15.62
N GLN A 90 5.07 0.16 -14.54
CA GLN A 90 3.85 0.06 -13.72
C GLN A 90 2.62 -0.49 -14.46
N ASP A 91 2.82 -1.26 -15.54
CA ASP A 91 1.73 -2.01 -16.15
C ASP A 91 1.45 -3.29 -15.34
N TRP A 92 0.16 -3.58 -15.12
CA TRP A 92 -0.24 -4.78 -14.41
C TRP A 92 0.15 -6.04 -15.20
N ILE A 93 0.88 -6.97 -14.56
CA ILE A 93 1.26 -8.26 -15.13
C ILE A 93 0.32 -9.35 -14.64
N GLY A 94 0.02 -9.36 -13.33
CA GLY A 94 -0.80 -10.42 -12.77
C GLY A 94 -1.00 -10.32 -11.26
N GLN A 95 -2.11 -10.88 -10.80
CA GLN A 95 -2.36 -11.14 -9.39
C GLN A 95 -1.54 -12.35 -8.93
N LEU A 96 -0.82 -12.22 -7.81
CA LEU A 96 -0.01 -13.31 -7.26
C LEU A 96 -0.76 -14.05 -6.16
N ALA A 97 -1.29 -13.32 -5.17
CA ALA A 97 -1.94 -13.92 -4.02
C ALA A 97 -2.82 -12.91 -3.26
N PHE A 98 -3.62 -13.44 -2.35
CA PHE A 98 -4.50 -12.67 -1.45
C PHE A 98 -4.29 -13.14 -0.02
N ALA A 99 -4.50 -12.25 0.94
CA ALA A 99 -4.42 -12.55 2.36
C ALA A 99 -5.50 -11.78 3.14
N SER A 100 -5.92 -12.33 4.28
CA SER A 100 -6.92 -11.68 5.14
C SER A 100 -6.31 -11.10 6.40
N THR A 101 -5.15 -11.63 6.83
CA THR A 101 -4.45 -11.20 8.04
C THR A 101 -3.07 -10.62 7.72
N PRO A 102 -2.54 -9.74 8.59
CA PRO A 102 -1.17 -9.24 8.42
C PRO A 102 -0.11 -10.34 8.34
N GLN A 103 -0.24 -11.42 9.13
CA GLN A 103 0.74 -12.51 9.10
C GLN A 103 0.73 -13.25 7.76
N GLU A 104 -0.45 -13.59 7.25
CA GLU A 104 -0.56 -14.20 5.92
C GLU A 104 -0.03 -13.28 4.82
N ALA A 105 -0.18 -11.95 4.97
CA ALA A 105 0.38 -10.99 4.02
C ALA A 105 1.92 -10.99 4.04
N LEU A 106 2.54 -11.11 5.21
CA LEU A 106 4.00 -11.26 5.35
C LEU A 106 4.48 -12.58 4.72
N ASP A 107 3.77 -13.68 4.99
CA ASP A 107 4.10 -15.00 4.45
C ASP A 107 3.96 -15.02 2.92
N MET A 108 2.92 -14.38 2.40
CA MET A 108 2.69 -14.16 0.97
C MET A 108 3.84 -13.39 0.33
N VAL A 109 4.24 -12.25 0.90
CA VAL A 109 5.36 -11.46 0.35
C VAL A 109 6.64 -12.27 0.39
N ALA A 110 6.95 -12.97 1.48
CA ALA A 110 8.14 -13.81 1.59
C ALA A 110 8.20 -14.94 0.54
N MET A 111 7.04 -15.43 0.07
CA MET A 111 6.96 -16.45 -0.98
C MET A 111 7.33 -15.93 -2.37
N TYR A 112 7.08 -14.65 -2.66
CA TYR A 112 7.26 -14.06 -3.99
C TYR A 112 8.44 -13.09 -4.08
N ASP A 113 9.04 -12.71 -2.96
CA ASP A 113 10.20 -11.84 -2.90
C ASP A 113 11.48 -12.61 -3.29
N GLY A 114 12.13 -12.19 -4.38
CA GLY A 114 13.35 -12.86 -4.89
C GLY A 114 13.11 -14.03 -5.84
N VAL A 115 11.89 -14.20 -6.37
CA VAL A 115 11.53 -15.19 -7.41
C VAL A 115 11.34 -14.55 -8.77
#